data_AF-A0A227J5E9-F1
#
_entry.id   AF-A0A227J5E9-F1
#
_cell.length_a   1.000
_cell.length_b   1.000
_cell.length_c   1.000
_cell.angle_alpha   90.00
_cell.angle_beta   90.00
_cell.angle_gamma   90.00
#
_symmetry.space_group_name_H-M   'P 1'
#
loop_
_entity.id
_entity.type
_entity.pdbx_description
1 polymer ?
#
loop_
_entity_poly.entity_id
_entity_poly.type
_entity_poly.pdbx_seq_one_letter_code
_entity_poly.pdbx_strand_id
1 'polypeptide(L)'
;LLNVAGAYWRGNSDNKMLQRIYGTAFHDKKALKAHLTRLEEAAKRDHRKIGKQLDLFHMQQEAPGMVFWHHNGWSIFRDLEVFVRDKLNEYDYQEVKGPLMMDRVLWERSGHWDKY
;
A
#
# COMPACT_ATOMS: atom_id res chain seq x y z
N LEU A 1 -16.36 -20.90 2.97
CA LEU A 1 -14.91 -20.74 2.66
C LEU A 1 -14.75 -19.40 1.99
N LEU A 2 -13.78 -18.59 2.44
CA LEU A 2 -13.54 -17.24 1.92
C LEU A 2 -12.41 -17.29 0.88
N ASN A 3 -11.16 -17.34 1.33
CA ASN A 3 -9.97 -17.33 0.47
C ASN A 3 -8.91 -18.31 0.99
N VAL A 4 -7.93 -18.65 0.14
CA VAL A 4 -6.72 -19.41 0.50
C VAL A 4 -5.51 -18.49 0.40
N ALA A 5 -4.57 -18.61 1.35
CA ALA A 5 -3.33 -17.84 1.37
C ALA A 5 -2.14 -18.72 1.80
N GLY A 6 -0.93 -18.28 1.46
CA GLY A 6 0.30 -18.83 2.06
C GLY A 6 0.55 -18.25 3.44
N ALA A 7 1.15 -19.03 4.33
CA ALA A 7 1.61 -18.57 5.63
C ALA A 7 2.93 -19.26 6.01
N TYR A 8 3.75 -18.59 6.81
CA TYR A 8 4.98 -19.14 7.34
C TYR A 8 4.87 -19.34 8.86
N TRP A 9 5.44 -20.43 9.38
CA TRP A 9 5.43 -20.69 10.82
C TRP A 9 6.14 -19.56 11.57
N ARG A 10 5.44 -18.95 12.54
CA ARG A 10 5.86 -17.74 13.27
C ARG A 10 6.24 -16.55 12.37
N GLY A 11 5.76 -16.51 11.12
CA GLY A 11 6.14 -15.49 10.15
C GLY A 11 7.59 -15.59 9.65
N ASN A 12 8.33 -16.63 10.01
CA ASN A 12 9.70 -16.82 9.54
C ASN A 12 9.72 -17.44 8.12
N SER A 13 10.17 -16.66 7.13
CA SER A 13 10.27 -17.03 5.72
C SER A 13 11.21 -18.19 5.41
N ASP A 14 12.13 -18.54 6.33
CA ASP A 14 13.04 -19.68 6.17
C ASP A 14 12.33 -21.03 6.37
N ASN A 15 11.15 -21.02 6.99
CA ASN A 15 10.35 -22.22 7.20
C ASN A 15 9.58 -22.61 5.93
N LYS A 16 9.14 -23.89 5.87
CA LYS A 16 8.25 -24.37 4.80
C LYS A 16 6.96 -23.52 4.75
N MET A 17 6.58 -23.09 3.54
CA MET A 17 5.31 -22.42 3.29
C MET A 17 4.13 -23.36 3.62
N LEU A 18 3.21 -22.89 4.47
CA LEU A 18 1.98 -23.54 4.87
C LEU A 18 0.79 -22.96 4.10
N GLN A 19 -0.28 -23.75 3.98
CA GLN A 19 -1.55 -23.30 3.40
C GLN A 19 -2.50 -22.84 4.51
N ARG A 20 -2.99 -21.61 4.41
CA ARG A 20 -3.99 -21.03 5.30
C ARG A 20 -5.32 -20.92 4.56
N ILE A 21 -6.36 -21.52 5.12
CA ILE A 21 -7.72 -21.46 4.58
C ILE A 21 -8.54 -20.54 5.48
N TYR A 22 -9.06 -19.44 4.90
CA TYR A 22 -9.93 -18.52 5.61
C TYR A 22 -11.40 -18.98 5.52
N GLY A 23 -12.07 -18.97 6.66
CA GLY A 23 -13.50 -19.24 6.79
C GLY A 23 -14.16 -18.25 7.73
N THR A 24 -15.48 -18.15 7.64
CA THR A 24 -16.31 -17.41 8.56
C THR A 24 -17.57 -18.22 8.84
N ALA A 25 -18.13 -18.07 10.03
CA ALA A 25 -19.32 -18.78 10.49
C ALA A 25 -20.24 -17.82 11.23
N PHE A 26 -21.54 -18.00 11.05
CA PHE A 26 -22.60 -17.19 11.65
C PHE A 26 -23.71 -18.10 12.16
N HIS A 27 -24.43 -17.66 13.19
CA HIS A 27 -25.54 -18.40 13.79
C HIS A 27 -26.74 -18.58 12.83
N ASP A 28 -26.92 -17.68 11.87
CA ASP A 28 -28.00 -17.74 10.89
C ASP A 28 -27.56 -17.32 9.48
N LYS A 29 -28.39 -17.68 8.49
CA LYS A 29 -28.12 -17.40 7.07
C LYS A 29 -28.20 -15.90 6.72
N LYS A 30 -29.00 -15.13 7.45
CA LYS A 30 -29.19 -13.69 7.20
C LYS A 30 -27.91 -12.92 7.56
N ALA A 31 -27.32 -13.22 8.71
CA ALA A 31 -26.07 -12.64 9.18
C ALA A 31 -24.90 -12.99 8.24
N LEU A 32 -24.82 -14.26 7.80
CA LEU A 32 -23.83 -14.67 6.80
C LEU A 32 -23.98 -13.87 5.49
N LYS A 33 -25.20 -13.76 4.96
CA LYS A 33 -25.45 -13.01 3.72
C LYS A 33 -25.05 -11.54 3.86
N ALA A 34 -25.43 -10.89 4.96
CA ALA A 34 -25.06 -9.51 5.23
C ALA A 34 -23.53 -9.32 5.32
N HIS A 35 -22.81 -10.28 5.90
CA HIS A 35 -21.36 -10.25 5.92
C HIS A 35 -20.74 -10.39 4.53
N LEU A 36 -21.22 -11.35 3.72
CA LEU A 36 -20.72 -11.55 2.35
C LEU A 36 -20.96 -10.32 1.46
N THR A 37 -22.14 -9.69 1.56
CA THR A 37 -22.42 -8.43 0.83
C THR A 37 -21.44 -7.32 1.23
N ARG A 38 -21.09 -7.19 2.52
CA ARG A 38 -20.08 -6.21 2.95
C ARG A 38 -18.70 -6.49 2.38
N LEU A 39 -18.29 -7.76 2.32
CA LEU A 39 -17.01 -8.15 1.72
C LEU A 39 -16.97 -7.84 0.22
N GLU A 40 -18.07 -8.09 -0.49
CA GLU A 40 -18.18 -7.75 -1.91
C GLU A 40 -18.09 -6.24 -2.13
N GLU A 41 -18.81 -5.45 -1.33
CA GLU A 41 -18.76 -4.00 -1.38
C GLU A 41 -17.36 -3.44 -1.06
N ALA A 42 -16.66 -4.01 -0.08
CA ALA A 42 -15.27 -3.65 0.19
C ALA A 42 -14.36 -4.00 -0.99
N ALA A 43 -14.57 -5.18 -1.61
CA ALA A 43 -13.77 -5.64 -2.75
C ALA A 43 -13.99 -4.82 -4.03
N LYS A 44 -15.09 -4.07 -4.16
CA LYS A 44 -15.32 -3.09 -5.23
C LYS A 44 -14.52 -1.81 -5.04
N ARG A 45 -14.11 -1.49 -3.80
CA ARG A 45 -13.38 -0.28 -3.42
C ARG A 45 -11.87 -0.50 -3.26
N ASP A 46 -11.38 -1.63 -3.75
CA ASP A 46 -9.96 -1.98 -3.72
C ASP A 46 -9.18 -1.11 -4.70
N HIS A 47 -8.28 -0.26 -4.20
CA HIS A 47 -7.46 0.64 -5.01
C HIS A 47 -6.63 -0.08 -6.08
N ARG A 48 -6.29 -1.36 -5.90
CA ARG A 48 -5.55 -2.15 -6.90
C ARG A 48 -6.44 -2.52 -8.09
N LYS A 49 -7.72 -2.78 -7.83
CA LYS A 49 -8.71 -3.04 -8.89
C LYS A 49 -9.08 -1.75 -9.61
N ILE A 50 -9.37 -0.71 -8.84
CA ILE A 50 -9.71 0.62 -9.38
C ILE A 50 -8.54 1.16 -10.20
N GLY A 51 -7.31 1.10 -9.66
CA GLY A 51 -6.10 1.56 -10.32
C GLY A 51 -5.88 0.87 -11.67
N LYS A 52 -6.15 -0.43 -11.76
CA LYS A 52 -6.10 -1.17 -13.03
C LYS A 52 -7.26 -0.77 -13.97
N GLN A 53 -8.48 -0.65 -13.46
CA GLN A 53 -9.67 -0.32 -14.27
C GLN A 53 -9.62 1.09 -14.87
N LEU A 54 -9.04 2.04 -14.13
CA LEU A 54 -8.94 3.45 -14.52
C LEU A 54 -7.58 3.81 -15.12
N ASP A 55 -6.71 2.82 -15.34
CA ASP A 55 -5.38 3.02 -15.92
C ASP A 55 -4.53 4.05 -15.15
N LEU A 56 -4.49 3.92 -13.82
CA LEU A 56 -3.81 4.89 -12.95
C LEU A 56 -2.33 4.55 -12.73
N PHE A 57 -2.03 3.28 -12.50
CA PHE A 57 -0.68 2.79 -12.22
C PHE A 57 -0.60 1.27 -12.35
N HIS A 58 0.63 0.75 -12.39
CA HIS A 58 0.90 -0.67 -12.20
C HIS A 58 2.18 -0.90 -11.39
N MET A 59 2.42 -2.17 -11.03
CA MET A 59 3.67 -2.66 -10.46
C MET A 59 4.13 -3.85 -11.29
N GLN A 60 5.45 -4.02 -11.45
CA GLN A 60 6.05 -5.10 -12.23
C GLN A 60 7.27 -5.69 -11.51
N GLN A 61 7.69 -6.89 -11.91
CA GLN A 61 8.69 -7.68 -11.18
C GLN A 61 10.09 -7.09 -11.25
N GLU A 62 10.37 -6.29 -12.28
CA GLU A 62 11.64 -5.61 -12.50
C GLU A 62 11.91 -4.54 -11.43
N ALA A 63 10.87 -4.04 -10.75
CA ALA A 63 11.01 -3.11 -9.64
C ALA A 63 9.97 -3.39 -8.53
N PRO A 64 10.17 -4.44 -7.72
CA PRO A 64 9.22 -4.84 -6.68
C PRO A 64 9.00 -3.74 -5.65
N GLY A 65 7.74 -3.40 -5.39
CA GLY A 65 7.36 -2.33 -4.46
C GLY A 65 7.47 -0.91 -5.03
N MET A 66 7.93 -0.75 -6.28
CA MET A 66 7.98 0.53 -6.97
C MET A 66 6.78 0.69 -7.91
N VAL A 67 6.13 1.85 -7.85
CA VAL A 67 4.91 2.14 -8.64
C VAL A 67 5.28 2.80 -9.96
N PHE A 68 4.73 2.27 -11.05
CA PHE A 68 4.77 2.90 -12.37
C PHE A 68 3.48 3.69 -12.56
N TRP A 69 3.58 5.02 -12.43
CA TRP A 69 2.45 5.92 -12.60
C TRP A 69 2.12 6.14 -14.06
N HIS A 70 0.85 5.96 -14.42
CA HIS A 70 0.34 6.31 -15.75
C HIS A 70 -0.12 7.76 -15.74
N HIS A 71 -0.50 8.29 -16.91
CA HIS A 71 -0.91 9.69 -17.04
C HIS A 71 -2.04 10.08 -16.08
N ASN A 72 -3.10 9.26 -15.98
CA ASN A 72 -4.25 9.55 -15.11
C ASN A 72 -3.87 9.55 -13.62
N GLY A 73 -3.09 8.55 -13.18
CA GLY A 73 -2.65 8.46 -11.79
C GLY A 73 -1.65 9.55 -11.42
N TRP A 74 -0.72 9.86 -12.33
CA TRP A 74 0.26 10.92 -12.13
C TRP A 74 -0.39 12.30 -12.05
N SER A 75 -1.44 12.55 -12.85
CA SER A 75 -2.18 13.82 -12.79
C SER A 75 -2.81 14.03 -11.41
N ILE A 76 -3.47 13.02 -10.85
CA ILE A 76 -4.03 13.06 -9.49
C ILE A 76 -2.93 13.33 -8.44
N PHE A 77 -1.80 12.64 -8.56
CA PHE A 77 -0.67 12.82 -7.65
C PHE A 77 -0.14 14.27 -7.69
N ARG A 78 0.00 14.83 -8.90
CA ARG A 78 0.47 16.21 -9.11
C ARG A 78 -0.50 17.24 -8.54
N ASP A 79 -1.80 17.05 -8.70
CA ASP A 79 -2.81 17.96 -8.13
C ASP A 79 -2.74 17.97 -6.59
N LEU A 80 -2.56 16.80 -5.97
CA LEU A 80 -2.35 16.69 -4.53
C LEU A 80 -1.05 17.35 -4.07
N GLU A 81 0.04 17.19 -4.83
CA GLU A 81 1.33 17.82 -4.55
C GLU A 81 1.23 19.34 -4.59
N VAL A 82 0.53 19.91 -5.59
CA VAL A 82 0.26 21.35 -5.68
C VAL A 82 -0.54 21.82 -4.47
N PHE A 83 -1.63 21.11 -4.13
CA PHE A 83 -2.43 21.44 -2.96
C PHE A 83 -1.59 21.48 -1.66
N VAL A 84 -0.71 20.49 -1.45
CA VAL A 84 0.16 20.48 -0.27
C VAL A 84 1.14 21.65 -0.29
N ARG A 85 1.74 21.99 -1.44
CA ARG A 85 2.63 23.15 -1.57
C ARG A 85 1.92 24.46 -1.25
N ASP A 86 0.69 24.62 -1.72
CA ASP A 86 -0.12 25.80 -1.39
C ASP A 86 -0.33 25.91 0.13
N LYS A 87 -0.55 24.79 0.82
CA LYS A 87 -0.62 24.76 2.28
C LYS A 87 0.71 25.05 2.96
N LEU A 88 1.84 24.56 2.44
CA LEU A 88 3.15 24.92 2.98
C LEU A 88 3.37 26.44 2.90
N ASN A 89 3.01 27.07 1.78
CA ASN A 89 3.09 28.52 1.62
C ASN A 89 2.16 29.27 2.59
N GLU A 90 0.91 28.82 2.75
CA GLU A 90 -0.07 29.42 3.68
C GLU A 90 0.42 29.41 5.13
N TYR A 91 1.19 28.40 5.52
CA TYR A 91 1.73 28.23 6.87
C TYR A 91 3.22 28.61 6.99
N ASP A 92 3.74 29.41 6.05
CA ASP A 92 5.10 29.97 6.07
C ASP A 92 6.23 28.92 6.16
N TYR A 93 6.00 27.70 5.65
CA TYR A 93 7.05 26.69 5.53
C TYR A 93 7.99 27.04 4.37
N GLN A 94 9.29 26.89 4.60
CA GLN A 94 10.31 27.02 3.56
C GLN A 94 10.53 25.66 2.87
N GLU A 95 9.91 25.46 1.70
CA GLU A 95 10.13 24.25 0.90
C GLU A 95 11.59 24.20 0.39
N VAL A 96 12.29 23.09 0.67
CA VAL A 96 13.67 22.83 0.22
C VAL A 96 13.77 21.46 -0.44
N LYS A 97 14.79 21.27 -1.30
CA LYS A 97 15.04 19.98 -1.99
C LYS A 97 16.42 19.44 -1.65
N GLY A 98 16.45 18.28 -0.99
CA GLY A 98 17.67 17.51 -0.71
C GLY A 98 17.90 16.36 -1.70
N PRO A 99 19.11 15.77 -1.70
CA PRO A 99 19.40 14.56 -2.47
C PRO A 99 18.72 13.32 -1.89
N LEU A 100 18.45 12.32 -2.73
CA LEU A 100 17.84 11.04 -2.33
C LEU A 100 18.83 10.07 -1.70
N MET A 101 20.12 10.21 -2.03
CA MET A 101 21.20 9.37 -1.52
C MET A 101 22.16 10.23 -0.70
N MET A 102 22.51 9.74 0.48
CA MET A 102 23.43 10.39 1.42
C MET A 102 24.49 9.39 1.87
N ASP A 103 25.67 9.92 2.19
CA ASP A 103 26.76 9.12 2.77
C ASP A 103 26.31 8.46 4.09
N ARG A 104 26.76 7.23 4.31
CA ARG A 104 26.57 6.44 5.54
C ARG A 104 26.80 7.27 6.81
N VAL A 105 27.81 8.13 6.83
CA VAL A 105 28.17 8.94 8.01
C VAL A 105 26.99 9.76 8.52
N LEU A 106 26.08 10.22 7.64
CA LEU A 106 24.90 10.95 8.08
C LEU A 106 23.89 10.06 8.83
N TRP A 107 23.70 8.84 8.34
CA TRP A 107 22.79 7.87 8.94
C TRP A 107 23.26 7.46 10.34
N GLU A 108 24.57 7.24 10.51
CA GLU A 108 25.19 6.98 11.81
C GLU A 108 24.99 8.16 12.77
N ARG A 109 25.32 9.37 12.33
CA ARG A 109 25.16 10.58 13.15
C ARG A 109 23.72 10.88 13.51
N SER A 110 22.77 10.51 12.65
CA SER A 110 21.33 10.64 12.93
C SER A 110 20.78 9.58 13.88
N GLY A 111 21.56 8.53 14.18
CA GLY A 111 21.14 7.39 15.00
C GLY A 111 20.23 6.38 14.29
N HIS A 112 20.07 6.48 12.96
CA HIS A 112 19.18 5.59 12.19
C HIS A 112 19.89 4.34 11.64
N TRP A 113 21.23 4.32 11.63
CA TRP A 113 22.02 3.26 11.01
C TRP A 113 21.76 1.85 11.55
N ASP A 114 21.53 1.68 12.86
CA ASP A 114 21.31 0.33 13.41
C ASP A 114 19.92 -0.25 13.08
N LYS A 115 19.03 0.55 12.49
CA LYS A 115 17.62 0.18 12.23
C LYS A 115 17.23 0.22 10.75
N TYR A 116 18.04 0.81 9.88
CA TYR A 116 17.82 1.00 8.45
C TYR A 116 19.05 0.57 7.67
#